data_AF-A0A955I443-F1
#
_entry.id   AF-A0A955I443-F1
#
_cell.length_a   1.000
_cell.length_b   1.000
_cell.length_c   1.000
_cell.angle_alpha   90.00
_cell.angle_beta   90.00
_cell.angle_gamma   90.00
#
_symmetry.space_group_name_H-M   'P 1'
#
loop_
_entity.id
_entity.type
_entity.pdbx_description
1 polymer ?
#
loop_
_entity_poly.entity_id
_entity_poly.type
_entity_poly.pdbx_seq_one_letter_code
_entity_poly.pdbx_strand_id
1 'polypeptide(L)'
;MLLVFVLVSIVGALGVYAILIAPLPDIKTIEDKKLAEASVIYDKNGGELYKFGNEKRTYVPVSAISQPIKDAIVSIEDKTFYENE
;
A
#
# COMPACT_ATOMS: atom_id res chain seq x y z
N MET A 1 29.24 13.83 -34.24
CA MET A 1 29.41 13.26 -32.88
C MET A 1 28.83 14.19 -31.80
N LEU A 2 29.28 15.44 -31.69
CA LEU A 2 28.75 16.40 -30.69
C LEU A 2 27.23 16.64 -30.80
N LEU A 3 26.71 16.85 -32.01
CA LEU A 3 25.28 17.11 -32.24
C LEU A 3 24.41 15.90 -31.83
N VAL A 4 24.89 14.68 -32.09
CA VAL A 4 24.23 13.44 -31.65
C VAL A 4 24.23 13.35 -30.13
N PHE A 5 25.34 13.68 -29.47
CA PHE A 5 25.42 13.68 -28.00
C PHE A 5 24.47 14.68 -27.36
N VAL A 6 24.37 15.89 -27.92
CA VAL A 6 23.40 16.91 -27.48
C VAL A 6 21.97 16.41 -27.66
N LEU A 7 21.66 15.79 -28.80
CA LEU A 7 20.31 15.29 -29.08
C LEU A 7 19.91 14.17 -28.10
N VAL A 8 20.80 13.21 -27.85
CA VAL A 8 20.60 12.14 -26.87
C VAL A 8 20.41 12.71 -25.47
N SER A 9 21.16 13.76 -25.10
CA SER A 9 21.05 14.40 -23.79
C SER A 9 19.70 15.09 -23.60
N ILE A 10 19.19 15.77 -24.64
CA ILE A 10 17.88 16.43 -24.62
C ILE A 10 16.76 15.39 -24.50
N VAL A 11 16.81 14.32 -25.31
CA VAL A 11 15.82 13.24 -25.25
C VAL A 11 15.84 12.57 -23.88
N GLY A 12 17.03 12.31 -23.33
CA GLY A 12 17.18 11.76 -21.99
C GLY A 12 16.59 12.67 -20.90
N ALA A 13 16.87 13.97 -20.97
CA ALA A 13 16.33 14.95 -20.01
C ALA A 13 14.80 15.04 -20.09
N LEU A 14 14.23 15.05 -21.29
CA LEU A 14 12.77 15.04 -21.49
C LEU A 14 12.14 13.74 -20.98
N GLY A 15 12.80 12.59 -21.17
CA GLY A 15 12.34 11.31 -20.64
C GLY A 15 12.32 11.28 -19.10
N VAL A 16 13.38 11.76 -18.45
CA VAL A 16 13.43 11.90 -16.99
C VAL A 16 12.35 12.87 -16.50
N TYR A 17 12.21 14.02 -17.16
CA TYR A 17 11.18 15.01 -16.82
C TYR A 17 9.77 14.40 -16.88
N ALA A 18 9.46 13.67 -17.95
CA ALA A 18 8.17 13.00 -18.11
C ALA A 18 7.86 11.99 -16.98
N ILE A 19 8.88 11.27 -16.49
CA ILE A 19 8.73 10.35 -15.35
C ILE A 19 8.46 11.13 -14.04
N LEU A 20 9.17 12.25 -13.83
CA LEU A 20 9.03 13.04 -12.60
C LEU A 20 7.67 13.75 -12.48
N ILE A 21 7.07 14.15 -13.60
CA ILE A 21 5.75 14.80 -13.62
C ILE A 21 4.60 13.83 -13.83
N ALA A 22 4.87 12.54 -13.98
CA ALA A 22 3.82 11.55 -14.17
C ALA A 22 2.89 11.57 -12.96
N PRO A 23 1.56 11.58 -13.17
CA PRO A 23 0.61 11.58 -12.07
C PRO A 23 0.75 10.30 -11.26
N LEU A 24 0.65 10.43 -9.94
CA LEU A 24 0.56 9.27 -9.06
C LEU A 24 -0.77 8.55 -9.29
N PRO A 25 -0.81 7.21 -9.12
CA PRO A 25 -2.06 6.46 -9.15
C PRO A 25 -3.02 6.97 -8.06
N ASP A 26 -4.32 6.96 -8.36
CA ASP A 26 -5.36 7.35 -7.41
C ASP A 26 -5.36 6.43 -6.19
N ILE A 27 -5.32 7.00 -4.98
CA ILE A 27 -5.28 6.26 -3.73
C ILE A 27 -6.56 5.44 -3.49
N LYS A 28 -7.68 5.82 -4.10
CA LYS A 28 -8.94 5.05 -4.04
C LYS A 28 -8.79 3.63 -4.58
N THR A 29 -7.80 3.39 -5.45
CA THR A 29 -7.48 2.04 -5.93
C THR A 29 -6.98 1.10 -4.83
N ILE A 30 -6.53 1.63 -3.69
CA ILE A 30 -6.15 0.84 -2.52
C ILE A 30 -7.39 0.36 -1.75
N GLU A 31 -8.45 1.16 -1.69
CA GLU A 31 -9.70 0.79 -1.00
C GLU A 31 -10.36 -0.44 -1.65
N ASP A 32 -10.29 -0.52 -2.98
CA ASP A 32 -10.87 -1.62 -3.77
C ASP A 32 -10.02 -2.90 -3.76
N LYS A 33 -8.81 -2.87 -3.18
CA LYS A 33 -7.97 -4.07 -3.11
C LYS A 33 -8.52 -5.04 -2.08
N LYS A 34 -9.06 -6.16 -2.55
CA LYS A 34 -9.27 -7.35 -1.72
C LYS A 34 -7.92 -7.83 -1.20
N LEU A 35 -7.71 -7.69 0.11
CA LEU A 35 -6.53 -8.26 0.77
C LEU A 35 -6.59 -9.77 0.68
N ALA A 36 -5.45 -10.39 0.40
CA ALA A 36 -5.34 -11.84 0.49
C ALA A 36 -5.52 -12.27 1.96
N GLU A 37 -6.46 -13.18 2.18
CA GLU A 37 -6.75 -13.76 3.49
C GLU A 37 -6.46 -15.26 3.47
N ALA A 38 -6.07 -15.80 4.63
CA ALA A 38 -5.85 -17.23 4.77
C ALA A 38 -7.19 -17.97 4.86
N SER A 39 -7.25 -19.15 4.23
CA SER A 39 -8.37 -20.08 4.39
C SER A 39 -8.25 -20.80 5.74
N VAL A 40 -9.38 -20.98 6.42
CA VAL A 40 -9.45 -21.62 7.74
C VAL A 40 -10.28 -22.90 7.67
N ILE A 41 -9.71 -23.99 8.17
CA ILE A 41 -10.36 -25.30 8.30
C ILE A 41 -10.81 -25.47 9.74
N TYR A 42 -12.09 -25.77 9.95
CA TYR A 42 -12.69 -25.97 11.27
C TYR A 42 -13.03 -27.46 11.51
N ASP A 43 -13.00 -27.89 12.77
CA ASP A 43 -13.51 -29.19 13.19
C ASP A 43 -15.06 -29.20 13.29
N LYS A 44 -15.63 -30.37 13.58
CA LYS A 44 -17.09 -30.53 13.74
C LYS A 44 -17.70 -29.74 14.91
N ASN A 45 -16.87 -29.27 15.85
CA ASN A 45 -17.27 -28.49 17.02
C ASN A 45 -17.03 -26.98 16.81
N GLY A 46 -16.50 -26.56 15.65
CA GLY A 46 -16.19 -25.17 15.32
C GLY A 46 -14.79 -24.70 15.75
N GLY A 47 -13.89 -25.60 16.20
CA GLY A 47 -12.51 -25.26 16.53
C GLY A 47 -11.63 -25.13 15.27
N GLU A 48 -10.74 -24.14 15.22
CA GLU A 48 -9.76 -23.97 14.14
C GLU A 48 -8.73 -25.11 14.17
N LEU A 49 -8.69 -25.93 13.11
CA LEU A 49 -7.72 -27.02 12.94
C LEU A 49 -6.48 -26.55 12.19
N TYR A 50 -6.69 -25.76 11.13
CA TYR A 50 -5.60 -25.35 10.25
C TYR A 50 -5.93 -24.05 9.53
N LYS A 51 -4.90 -23.25 9.27
CA LYS A 51 -4.97 -22.01 8.50
C LYS A 51 -3.90 -22.04 7.42
N PHE A 52 -4.30 -21.88 6.16
CA PHE A 52 -3.38 -21.90 5.03
C PHE A 52 -3.61 -20.72 4.08
N GLY A 53 -2.51 -20.10 3.70
CA GLY A 53 -2.46 -18.93 2.83
C GLY A 53 -1.01 -18.49 2.68
N ASN A 54 -0.70 -17.78 1.60
CA ASN A 54 0.66 -17.29 1.34
C ASN A 54 1.13 -16.26 2.38
N GLU A 55 0.18 -15.61 3.05
CA GLU A 55 0.42 -14.54 4.02
C GLU A 55 -0.25 -14.88 5.35
N LYS A 56 0.46 -14.66 6.47
CA LYS A 56 -0.11 -14.76 7.81
C LYS A 56 -0.82 -13.44 8.15
N ARG A 57 -1.96 -13.19 7.50
CA ARG A 57 -2.77 -11.98 7.67
C ARG A 57 -4.15 -12.32 8.25
N THR A 58 -4.63 -11.47 9.15
CA THR A 58 -6.01 -11.44 9.64
C THR A 58 -6.58 -10.07 9.32
N TYR A 59 -7.70 -10.01 8.61
CA TYR A 59 -8.40 -8.76 8.40
C TYR A 59 -9.08 -8.32 9.71
N VAL A 60 -8.92 -7.04 10.06
CA VAL A 60 -9.57 -6.42 11.22
C VAL A 60 -10.11 -5.06 10.76
N PRO A 61 -11.42 -4.78 10.91
CA PRO A 61 -11.97 -3.48 10.55
C PRO A 61 -11.41 -2.41 11.49
N VAL A 62 -11.18 -1.20 10.97
CA VAL A 62 -10.59 -0.08 11.74
C VAL A 62 -11.40 0.24 13.00
N SER A 63 -12.71 0.06 12.96
CA SER A 63 -13.61 0.26 14.11
C SER A 63 -13.37 -0.73 15.26
N ALA A 64 -12.77 -1.90 14.99
CA ALA A 64 -12.41 -2.90 16.01
C ALA A 64 -11.00 -2.69 16.57
N ILE A 65 -10.22 -1.74 16.03
CA ILE A 65 -8.87 -1.43 16.51
C ILE A 65 -8.97 -0.44 17.69
N SER A 66 -8.30 -0.76 18.79
CA SER A 66 -8.30 0.10 19.97
C SER A 66 -7.61 1.44 19.70
N GLN A 67 -8.10 2.50 20.35
CA GLN A 67 -7.57 3.85 20.16
C GLN A 67 -6.05 3.95 20.43
N PRO A 68 -5.48 3.34 21.49
CA PRO A 68 -4.04 3.42 21.74
C PRO A 68 -3.18 2.86 20.61
N ILE A 69 -3.65 1.83 19.89
CA ILE A 69 -2.91 1.27 18.75
C ILE A 69 -2.95 2.23 17.56
N LYS A 70 -4.11 2.82 17.29
CA LYS A 70 -4.24 3.84 16.24
C LYS A 70 -3.34 5.04 16.54
N ASP A 71 -3.37 5.55 17.76
CA ASP A 71 -2.55 6.67 18.21
C ASP A 71 -1.06 6.35 18.11
N ALA A 72 -0.64 5.14 18.48
CA ALA A 72 0.75 4.72 18.39
C ALA A 72 1.26 4.75 16.94
N ILE A 73 0.50 4.22 15.98
CA ILE A 73 0.87 4.22 14.56
C ILE A 73 0.93 5.66 14.02
N VAL A 74 -0.13 6.44 14.25
CA VAL A 74 -0.21 7.85 13.81
C VAL A 74 0.96 8.66 14.40
N SER A 75 1.31 8.45 15.67
CA SER A 75 2.40 9.18 16.30
C SER A 75 3.80 8.90 15.70
N ILE A 76 4.00 7.72 15.10
CA ILE A 76 5.26 7.26 14.51
C ILE A 76 5.35 7.64 13.03
N GLU A 77 4.28 7.38 12.27
CA GLU A 77 4.29 7.51 10.81
C GLU A 77 3.94 8.92 10.35
N ASP A 78 2.84 9.49 10.87
CA ASP A 78 2.35 10.81 10.48
C ASP A 78 1.44 11.41 11.56
N LYS A 79 1.95 12.41 12.29
CA LYS A 79 1.24 13.04 13.41
C LYS A 79 0.06 13.90 12.97
N THR A 80 0.05 14.37 11.71
CA THR A 80 -1.05 15.19 11.17
C THR A 80 -2.00 14.35 10.32
N PHE A 81 -1.93 13.01 10.40
CA PHE A 81 -2.74 12.10 9.59
C PHE A 81 -4.24 12.44 9.58
N TYR A 82 -4.82 12.83 10.71
CA TYR A 82 -6.24 13.20 10.82
C TYR A 82 -6.55 14.65 10.42
N GLU A 83 -5.53 15.46 10.15
CA GLU A 83 -5.61 16.85 9.71
C GLU A 83 -5.34 16.99 8.20
N ASN A 84 -4.73 15.98 7.58
CA ASN A 84 -4.48 15.92 6.16
C ASN A 84 -5.80 15.63 5.39
N GLU A 85 -6.00 16.30 4.24
CA GLU A 85 -7.15 16.09 3.33
C GLU A 85 -6.80 15.15 2.16
#